data_AF-A0A6B3H1V0-F1
#
_entry.id   AF-A0A6B3H1V0-F1
#
_cell.length_a   1.000
_cell.length_b   1.000
_cell.length_c   1.000
_cell.angle_alpha   90.00
_cell.angle_beta   90.00
_cell.angle_gamma   90.00
#
_symmetry.space_group_name_H-M   'P 1'
#
loop_
_entity.id
_entity.type
_entity.pdbx_description
1 polymer ?
#
loop_
_entity_poly.entity_id
_entity_poly.type
_entity_poly.pdbx_seq_one_letter_code
_entity_poly.pdbx_strand_id
1 'polypeptide(L)'
;LGVSGPQVSEGWYGVTFDKPLARTREYVEIVRKAMTRERVSYEGAHWTLPLPGGPGKPIKLTVHPQREHIPLYIAAIGPKNLEQTGEIADGALLIFP
;
A
#
# COMPACT_ATOMS: atom_id res chain seq x y z
N LEU A 1 3.79 -5.71 2.45
CA LEU A 1 2.45 -5.36 1.91
C LEU A 1 1.99 -6.48 0.99
N GLY A 2 0.67 -6.66 0.83
CA GLY A 2 0.09 -7.64 -0.08
C GLY A 2 -1.42 -7.40 -0.20
N VAL A 3 -2.01 -7.83 -1.31
CA VAL A 3 -3.43 -7.58 -1.64
C VAL A 3 -4.40 -8.62 -1.11
N SER A 4 -3.88 -9.72 -0.57
CA SER A 4 -4.65 -10.93 -0.30
C SER A 4 -5.34 -11.50 -1.55
N GLY A 5 -6.16 -12.55 -1.39
CA GLY A 5 -7.02 -13.09 -2.45
C GLY A 5 -8.48 -12.64 -2.31
N PRO A 6 -9.33 -12.84 -3.34
CA PRO A 6 -10.73 -12.43 -3.32
C PRO A 6 -11.51 -12.91 -2.10
N GLN A 7 -11.27 -14.16 -1.67
CA GLN A 7 -11.97 -14.76 -0.52
C GLN A 7 -11.74 -13.98 0.77
N VAL A 8 -10.53 -13.46 0.97
CA VAL A 8 -10.17 -12.70 2.17
C VAL A 8 -10.58 -11.24 2.02
N SER A 9 -10.29 -10.62 0.86
CA SER A 9 -10.59 -9.19 0.65
C SER A 9 -12.09 -8.92 0.71
N GLU A 10 -12.89 -9.71 0.01
CA GLU A 10 -14.34 -9.53 -0.04
C GLU A 10 -15.02 -10.16 1.17
N GLY A 11 -14.52 -11.30 1.65
CA GLY A 11 -15.13 -12.05 2.75
C GLY A 11 -14.82 -11.48 4.14
N TRP A 12 -13.58 -11.06 4.41
CA TRP A 12 -13.17 -10.59 5.75
C TRP A 12 -13.15 -9.07 5.85
N TYR A 13 -12.65 -8.38 4.82
CA TYR A 13 -12.50 -6.93 4.85
C TYR A 13 -13.70 -6.18 4.26
N GLY A 14 -14.57 -6.88 3.53
CA GLY A 14 -15.71 -6.28 2.82
C GLY A 14 -15.27 -5.29 1.73
N VAL A 15 -14.06 -5.47 1.18
CA VAL A 15 -13.50 -4.60 0.14
C VAL A 15 -13.47 -5.37 -1.17
N THR A 16 -14.04 -4.79 -2.22
CA THR A 16 -14.03 -5.35 -3.58
C THR A 16 -12.62 -5.70 -4.02
N PHE A 17 -12.43 -6.90 -4.57
CA PHE A 17 -11.16 -7.31 -5.12
C PHE A 17 -11.01 -6.83 -6.56
N ASP A 18 -10.64 -5.56 -6.74
CA ASP A 18 -10.43 -4.95 -8.06
C ASP A 18 -9.00 -4.43 -8.25
N LYS A 19 -8.48 -4.54 -9.48
CA LYS A 19 -7.21 -3.93 -9.93
C LYS A 19 -6.06 -4.01 -8.89
N PRO A 20 -5.71 -5.22 -8.38
CA PRO A 20 -4.80 -5.38 -7.24
C PRO A 20 -3.41 -4.75 -7.44
N LEU A 21 -2.88 -4.78 -8.65
CA LEU A 21 -1.57 -4.18 -8.95
C LEU A 21 -1.59 -2.66 -8.78
N ALA A 22 -2.54 -1.97 -9.42
CA ALA A 22 -2.68 -0.52 -9.33
C ALA A 22 -2.97 -0.05 -7.90
N ARG A 23 -3.88 -0.75 -7.20
CA ARG A 23 -4.17 -0.46 -5.78
C ARG A 23 -2.94 -0.60 -4.88
N THR A 24 -2.10 -1.62 -5.12
CA THR A 24 -0.86 -1.82 -4.36
C THR A 24 0.12 -0.68 -4.63
N ARG A 25 0.26 -0.26 -5.88
CA ARG A 25 1.16 0.83 -6.26
C ARG A 25 0.80 2.12 -5.53
N GLU A 26 -0.46 2.54 -5.64
CA GLU A 26 -0.93 3.74 -4.95
C GLU A 26 -0.76 3.62 -3.42
N TYR A 27 -1.03 2.44 -2.86
CA TYR A 27 -0.86 2.24 -1.42
C TYR A 27 0.60 2.28 -0.97
N VAL A 28 1.54 1.79 -1.78
CA VAL A 28 2.98 1.94 -1.54
C VAL A 28 3.38 3.41 -1.51
N GLU A 29 2.89 4.21 -2.47
CA GLU A 29 3.14 5.66 -2.50
C GLU A 29 2.61 6.36 -1.23
N ILE A 30 1.39 6.02 -0.80
CA ILE A 30 0.80 6.52 0.45
C ILE A 30 1.67 6.15 1.66
N VAL A 31 2.08 4.88 1.77
CA VAL A 31 2.91 4.41 2.89
C VAL A 31 4.26 5.13 2.88
N ARG A 32 4.92 5.28 1.72
CA ARG A 32 6.17 6.03 1.61
C ARG A 32 6.00 7.48 2.04
N LYS A 33 4.94 8.17 1.60
CA LYS A 33 4.62 9.54 2.04
C LYS A 33 4.37 9.62 3.55
N ALA A 34 3.71 8.62 4.14
CA ALA A 34 3.50 8.57 5.59
C ALA A 34 4.83 8.45 6.36
N MET A 35 5.79 7.68 5.82
CA MET A 35 7.10 7.46 6.45
C MET A 35 7.98 8.72 6.44
N THR A 36 7.76 9.68 5.53
CA THR A 36 8.48 10.97 5.54
C THR A 36 8.03 11.89 6.70
N ARG A 37 6.97 11.51 7.43
CA ARG A 37 6.33 12.32 8.50
C ARG A 37 5.73 13.64 8.00
N GLU A 38 5.53 13.78 6.70
CA GLU A 38 4.68 14.84 6.17
C GLU A 38 3.21 14.55 6.46
N ARG A 39 2.35 15.57 6.32
CA ARG A 39 0.91 15.34 6.35
C ARG A 39 0.51 14.62 5.07
N VAL A 40 -0.15 13.47 5.22
CA VAL A 40 -0.52 12.64 4.07
C VAL A 40 -1.83 13.15 3.47
N SER A 41 -1.73 13.54 2.20
CA SER A 41 -2.83 13.74 1.26
C SER A 41 -2.51 12.93 0.00
N TYR A 42 -3.52 12.42 -0.68
CA TYR A 42 -3.33 11.58 -1.86
C TYR A 42 -4.57 11.63 -2.75
N GLU A 43 -4.37 11.76 -4.06
CA GLU A 43 -5.43 11.77 -5.07
C GLU A 43 -5.05 10.78 -6.18
N GLY A 44 -5.40 9.51 -5.98
CA GLY A 44 -5.20 8.44 -6.94
C GLY A 44 -6.51 7.97 -7.55
N ALA A 45 -6.41 6.99 -8.45
CA ALA A 45 -7.57 6.36 -9.07
C ALA A 45 -8.29 5.40 -8.10
N HIS A 46 -7.58 4.88 -7.08
CA HIS A 46 -8.13 3.94 -6.10
C HIS A 46 -8.23 4.51 -4.69
N TRP A 47 -7.37 5.46 -4.33
CA TRP A 47 -7.36 6.07 -3.01
C TRP A 47 -7.45 7.59 -3.09
N THR A 48 -8.37 8.17 -2.32
CA THR A 48 -8.41 9.61 -2.05
C THR A 48 -8.30 9.83 -0.54
N LEU A 49 -7.28 10.59 -0.14
CA LEU A 49 -6.99 10.90 1.25
C LEU A 49 -6.93 12.43 1.46
N PRO A 50 -7.66 12.97 2.45
CA PRO A 50 -8.60 12.28 3.34
C PRO A 50 -9.81 11.70 2.61
N LEU A 51 -10.46 10.71 3.23
CA LEU A 51 -11.65 10.07 2.67
C LEU A 51 -12.74 11.12 2.35
N PRO A 52 -13.18 11.26 1.09
CA PRO A 52 -14.22 12.21 0.72
C PRO A 52 -15.53 11.95 1.48
N GLY A 53 -16.16 13.00 1.98
CA GLY A 53 -17.40 12.91 2.77
C GLY A 53 -17.20 12.36 4.20
N GLY A 54 -15.99 11.98 4.59
CA GLY A 54 -15.65 11.57 5.95
C GLY A 54 -15.13 12.73 6.82
N PRO A 55 -15.04 12.56 8.15
CA PRO A 55 -14.50 13.58 9.07
C PRO A 55 -12.96 13.65 9.06
N GLY A 56 -12.30 12.91 8.16
CA GLY A 56 -10.85 12.77 8.12
C GLY A 56 -10.15 14.08 7.74
N LYS A 57 -8.90 14.21 8.19
CA LYS A 57 -7.99 15.30 7.81
C LYS A 57 -6.59 14.76 7.55
N PRO A 58 -5.74 15.49 6.82
CA PRO A 58 -4.35 15.07 6.63
C PRO A 58 -3.64 14.98 7.98
N ILE A 59 -3.13 13.78 8.30
CA ILE A 59 -2.35 13.50 9.51
C ILE A 59 -0.92 13.15 9.14
N LYS A 60 -0.02 13.28 10.12
CA LYS A 60 1.37 12.86 10.00
C LYS A 60 1.71 11.84 11.08
N LEU A 61 2.69 10.98 10.80
CA LEU A 61 3.21 10.05 11.78
C LEU A 61 3.81 10.81 12.98
N THR A 62 3.37 10.49 14.19
CA THR A 62 3.84 11.14 15.42
C THR A 62 5.18 10.57 15.88
N VAL A 63 5.39 9.27 15.69
CA VAL A 63 6.63 8.54 16.05
C VAL A 63 7.75 8.74 15.04
N HIS A 64 8.98 8.88 15.52
CA HIS A 64 10.16 9.03 14.66
C HIS A 64 10.67 7.65 14.25
N PRO A 65 10.76 7.35 12.95
CA PRO A 65 11.45 6.17 12.46
C PRO A 65 12.87 6.08 13.03
N GLN A 66 13.31 4.86 13.37
CA GLN A 66 14.68 4.60 13.81
C GLN A 66 15.72 4.68 12.67
N ARG A 67 15.25 4.80 11.43
CA ARG A 67 16.06 4.94 10.21
C ARG A 67 15.33 5.84 9.23
N GLU A 68 16.07 6.57 8.41
CA GLU A 68 15.52 7.47 7.41
C GLU A 68 14.69 6.72 6.36
N HIS A 69 15.23 5.61 5.85
CA HIS A 69 14.55 4.75 4.88
C HIS A 69 14.08 3.45 5.53
N ILE A 70 12.75 3.26 5.64
CA ILE A 70 12.16 1.99 6.07
C ILE A 70 11.97 1.10 4.83
N PRO A 71 12.66 -0.05 4.73
CA PRO A 71 12.49 -0.96 3.60
C PRO A 71 11.05 -1.48 3.51
N LEU A 72 10.48 -1.41 2.31
CA LEU A 72 9.14 -1.90 2.02
C LEU A 72 9.25 -3.18 1.20
N TYR A 73 8.63 -4.25 1.70
CA TYR A 73 8.59 -5.53 1.01
C TYR A 73 7.17 -5.86 0.54
N ILE A 74 7.04 -6.47 -0.64
CA ILE A 74 5.75 -6.95 -1.17
C ILE A 74 5.73 -8.48 -1.20
N ALA A 75 4.64 -9.06 -0.70
CA ALA A 75 4.34 -10.47 -0.90
C ALA A 75 3.91 -10.67 -2.36
N ALA A 76 4.89 -11.00 -3.21
CA ALA A 76 4.72 -11.00 -4.66
C ALA A 76 4.44 -12.41 -5.18
N ILE A 77 3.30 -12.55 -5.87
CA ILE A 77 2.88 -13.82 -6.48
C ILE A 77 2.53 -13.56 -7.95
N GLY A 78 3.20 -14.29 -8.83
CA GLY A 78 3.01 -14.24 -10.27
C GLY A 78 3.82 -13.15 -10.99
N PRO A 79 4.02 -13.27 -12.31
CA PRO A 79 4.98 -12.45 -13.06
C PRO A 79 4.75 -10.94 -12.96
N LYS A 80 3.52 -10.47 -13.18
CA LYS A 80 3.19 -9.03 -13.15
C LYS A 80 3.38 -8.40 -11.77
N ASN A 81 3.13 -9.16 -10.70
CA ASN A 81 3.31 -8.68 -9.35
C ASN A 81 4.80 -8.60 -9.00
N LEU A 82 5.60 -9.58 -9.45
CA LEU A 82 7.06 -9.56 -9.31
C LEU A 82 7.68 -8.39 -10.08
N GLU A 83 7.26 -8.17 -11.32
CA GLU A 83 7.69 -7.03 -12.15
C GLU A 83 7.43 -5.70 -11.44
N GLN A 84 6.17 -5.45 -11.05
CA GLN A 84 5.81 -4.26 -10.29
C GLN A 84 6.60 -4.15 -8.98
N THR A 85 6.81 -5.26 -8.26
CA THR A 85 7.56 -5.26 -7.00
C THR A 85 8.98 -4.75 -7.20
N GLY A 86 9.64 -5.14 -8.31
CA GLY A 86 10.95 -4.62 -8.67
C GLY A 86 10.98 -3.10 -8.93
N GLU A 87 9.84 -2.51 -9.30
CA GLU A 87 9.75 -1.06 -9.53
C GLU A 87 9.47 -0.25 -8.26
N ILE A 88 8.64 -0.78 -7.33
CA ILE A 88 8.06 0.05 -6.25
C ILE A 88 8.52 -0.33 -4.84
N ALA A 89 9.16 -1.49 -4.68
CA ALA A 89 9.53 -2.04 -3.37
C ALA A 89 11.03 -2.34 -3.27
N ASP A 90 11.49 -2.46 -2.03
CA ASP A 90 12.88 -2.77 -1.69
C ASP A 90 13.16 -4.29 -1.73
N GLY A 91 12.12 -5.10 -1.85
CA GLY A 91 12.24 -6.55 -2.00
C GLY A 91 10.91 -7.28 -2.10
N ALA A 92 11.00 -8.56 -2.49
CA ALA A 92 9.87 -9.48 -2.54
C ALA A 92 9.94 -10.48 -1.38
N LEU A 93 8.79 -10.77 -0.78
CA LEU A 93 8.59 -11.95 0.05
C LEU A 93 7.89 -13.00 -0.81
N LEU A 94 8.65 -14.04 -1.18
CA LEU A 94 8.14 -15.12 -2.01
C LEU A 94 7.47 -16.18 -1.14
N ILE A 95 6.47 -16.84 -1.70
CA ILE A 95 5.98 -18.09 -1.13
C ILE A 95 6.79 -19.23 -1.77
N PHE A 96 7.32 -20.12 -0.93
CA PHE A 96 7.84 -21.39 -1.38
C PHE A 96 6.84 -22.46 -0.94
N PRO A 97 6.41 -23.37 -1.83
CA PRO A 97 5.61 -24.51 -1.42
C PRO A 97 6.39 -25.46 -0.49
#